data_AF-Q6XIN0-F1
#
_entry.id   AF-Q6XIN0-F1
#
_cell.length_a   1.000
_cell.length_b   1.000
_cell.length_c   1.000
_cell.angle_alpha   90.00
_cell.angle_beta   90.00
_cell.angle_gamma   90.00
#
_symmetry.space_group_name_H-M   'P 1'
#
loop_
_entity.id
_entity.type
_entity.pdbx_description
1 polymer ?
#
loop_
_entity_poly.entity_id
_entity_poly.type
_entity_poly.pdbx_seq_one_letter_code
_entity_poly.pdbx_strand_id
1 'polypeptide(L)'
;MSFFTSKTDVTSILKTFSGVKRHQANAVAINKVRFSTPKEKGLAESVRVALEDRNFHLVKEFTYFIREAELSDGEVVLIMKDAKRIVHNLTPEFVTVVEALLSLNWRKRSSEIIEAYTEFCIELLVAHNRYLPIGVSKLIVHWIPGDLDESEWVNGGPSENTRNELKPIHKVLDRILTAVPMAFDIMIDAISAKFPYFKKPCHVTAGYLYNVLWLLEYKPIFEELVLQLVLQK
;
A
#
# COMPACT_ATOMS: atom_id res chain seq x y z
N MET A 1 5.85 85.03 -25.24
CA MET A 1 6.18 85.23 -23.82
C MET A 1 5.22 84.39 -23.00
N SER A 2 5.72 83.28 -22.45
CA SER A 2 5.74 82.96 -21.00
C SER A 2 4.38 82.46 -20.49
N PHE A 3 4.33 81.24 -19.93
CA PHE A 3 4.09 80.94 -18.50
C PHE A 3 3.36 79.56 -18.48
N PHE A 4 3.42 78.61 -17.54
CA PHE A 4 4.00 78.40 -16.21
C PHE A 4 4.35 76.89 -16.12
N THR A 5 5.39 76.52 -15.37
CA THR A 5 5.77 75.11 -15.11
C THR A 5 5.39 74.76 -13.68
N SER A 6 4.57 73.72 -13.46
CA SER A 6 4.41 73.08 -12.15
C SER A 6 5.43 71.95 -12.02
N LYS A 7 6.32 72.03 -11.03
CA LYS A 7 7.21 70.92 -10.65
C LYS A 7 6.71 70.24 -9.38
N THR A 8 6.76 68.92 -9.45
CA THR A 8 6.39 67.86 -8.52
C THR A 8 7.16 67.86 -7.21
N ASP A 9 6.43 67.67 -6.11
CA ASP A 9 6.95 67.31 -4.80
C ASP A 9 7.48 65.87 -4.77
N VAL A 10 8.72 65.70 -4.29
CA VAL A 10 9.33 64.41 -3.99
C VAL A 10 9.10 64.12 -2.51
N THR A 11 8.16 63.23 -2.18
CA THR A 11 7.98 62.72 -0.80
C THR A 11 8.68 61.38 -0.63
N SER A 12 9.63 61.35 0.31
CA SER A 12 10.41 60.20 0.76
C SER A 12 9.56 58.97 1.14
N ILE A 13 9.96 57.78 0.63
CA ILE A 13 9.30 56.47 0.79
C ILE A 13 9.90 55.67 1.96
N LEU A 14 10.10 56.30 3.12
CA LEU A 14 10.53 55.57 4.31
C LEU A 14 9.57 55.86 5.47
N LYS A 15 8.45 55.12 5.49
CA LYS A 15 7.60 55.00 6.68
C LYS A 15 8.32 54.13 7.71
N THR A 16 8.63 54.72 8.86
CA THR A 16 9.08 54.01 10.06
C THR A 16 7.94 53.13 10.58
N PHE A 17 8.08 51.81 10.44
CA PHE A 17 7.13 50.86 11.00
C PHE A 17 7.29 50.81 12.53
N SER A 18 6.26 51.23 13.28
CA SER A 18 6.26 51.14 14.74
C SER A 18 6.19 49.67 15.19
N GLY A 19 6.97 49.33 16.23
CA GLY A 19 7.08 47.96 16.76
C GLY A 19 5.76 47.32 17.20
N VAL A 20 4.73 48.13 17.45
CA VAL A 20 3.39 47.67 17.86
C VAL A 20 2.69 46.86 16.75
N LYS A 21 2.87 47.23 15.47
CA LYS A 21 2.30 46.47 14.34
C LYS A 21 3.04 45.15 14.08
N ARG A 22 4.31 45.04 14.49
CA ARG A 22 5.12 43.82 14.36
C ARG A 22 4.67 42.76 15.37
N HIS A 23 4.32 43.16 16.59
CA HIS A 23 3.73 42.26 17.58
C HIS A 23 2.33 41.78 17.21
N GLN A 24 1.53 42.64 16.57
CA GLN A 24 0.20 42.26 16.09
C GLN A 24 0.26 41.31 14.88
N ALA A 25 1.22 41.51 13.97
CA ALA A 25 1.49 40.56 12.88
C ALA A 25 2.02 39.20 13.38
N ASN A 26 2.85 39.20 14.42
CA ASN A 26 3.32 37.97 15.06
C ASN A 26 2.17 37.23 15.80
N ALA A 27 1.25 37.96 16.43
CA ALA A 27 0.06 37.36 17.06
C ALA A 27 -0.89 36.70 16.05
N VAL A 28 -1.04 37.30 14.85
CA VAL A 28 -1.83 36.70 13.75
C VAL A 28 -1.11 35.49 13.13
N ALA A 29 0.23 35.46 13.13
CA ALA A 29 1.01 34.31 12.67
C ALA A 29 0.96 33.09 13.61
N ILE A 30 0.70 33.30 14.91
CA ILE A 30 0.52 32.21 15.90
C ILE A 30 -0.80 31.45 15.66
N ASN A 31 -1.82 32.12 15.12
CA ASN A 31 -3.10 31.51 14.75
C ASN A 31 -3.20 31.07 13.28
N LYS A 32 -2.07 30.84 12.60
CA LYS A 32 -2.09 30.09 11.34
C LYS A 32 -2.32 28.63 11.68
N VAL A 33 -3.54 28.15 11.42
CA VAL A 33 -3.85 26.71 11.35
C VAL A 33 -2.86 26.09 10.36
N ARG A 34 -1.79 25.47 10.87
CA ARG A 34 -0.84 24.72 10.05
C ARG A 34 -1.52 23.40 9.70
N PHE A 35 -2.07 23.34 8.50
CA PHE A 35 -2.47 22.09 7.90
C PHE A 35 -1.20 21.30 7.55
N SER A 36 -0.70 20.53 8.52
CA SER A 36 0.32 19.53 8.27
C SER A 36 -0.30 18.43 7.42
N THR A 37 0.27 18.15 6.25
CA THR A 37 -0.27 17.10 5.38
C THR A 37 -0.11 15.71 6.03
N PRO A 38 -0.94 14.71 5.69
CA PRO A 38 -0.76 13.33 6.15
C PRO A 38 0.66 12.79 5.91
N LYS A 39 1.27 13.26 4.81
CA LYS A 39 2.66 12.99 4.44
C LYS A 39 3.69 13.50 5.45
N GLU A 40 3.48 14.68 6.04
CA GLU A 40 4.40 15.28 7.02
C GLU A 40 4.32 14.62 8.39
N LYS A 41 3.13 14.14 8.79
CA LYS A 41 2.93 13.44 10.05
C LYS A 41 3.40 11.99 9.97
N GLY A 42 3.14 11.31 8.86
CA GLY A 42 3.53 9.92 8.65
C GLY A 42 2.64 8.90 9.38
N LEU A 43 2.80 7.63 9.01
CA LEU A 43 1.98 6.53 9.52
C LEU A 43 2.22 6.29 11.02
N ALA A 44 3.48 6.23 11.44
CA ALA A 44 3.85 5.89 12.81
C ALA A 44 3.30 6.90 13.82
N GLU A 45 3.37 8.19 13.51
CA GLU A 45 2.80 9.24 14.34
C GLU A 45 1.28 9.16 14.39
N SER A 46 0.64 8.92 13.25
CA SER A 46 -0.81 8.79 13.15
C SER A 46 -1.33 7.65 14.03
N VAL A 47 -0.62 6.52 14.06
CA VAL A 47 -0.96 5.37 14.92
C VAL A 47 -0.66 5.67 16.39
N ARG A 48 0.45 6.34 16.70
CA ARG A 48 0.78 6.75 18.07
C ARG A 48 -0.33 7.65 18.68
N VAL A 49 -0.71 8.71 17.97
CA VAL A 49 -1.78 9.63 18.41
C VAL A 49 -3.11 8.89 18.59
N ALA A 50 -3.42 7.93 17.70
CA ALA A 50 -4.64 7.14 17.83
C ALA A 50 -4.62 6.24 19.08
N LEU A 51 -3.47 5.69 19.47
CA LEU A 51 -3.34 4.85 20.67
C LEU A 51 -3.36 5.67 21.96
N GLU A 52 -2.69 6.82 21.98
CA GLU A 52 -2.56 7.69 23.17
C GLU A 52 -3.84 8.52 23.40
N ASP A 53 -4.32 9.21 22.36
CA ASP A 53 -5.42 10.20 22.48
C ASP A 53 -6.78 9.63 22.07
N ARG A 54 -6.84 8.35 21.66
CA ARG A 54 -8.03 7.70 21.06
C ARG A 54 -8.59 8.48 19.86
N ASN A 55 -7.73 9.23 19.18
CA ASN A 55 -8.09 10.05 18.02
C ASN A 55 -7.62 9.40 16.71
N PHE A 56 -8.56 8.77 16.01
CA PHE A 56 -8.30 8.07 14.74
C PHE A 56 -8.35 8.99 13.50
N HIS A 57 -8.53 10.30 13.66
CA HIS A 57 -8.66 11.22 12.53
C HIS A 57 -7.43 11.16 11.63
N LEU A 58 -6.23 11.20 12.22
CA LEU A 58 -4.98 11.19 11.46
C LEU A 58 -4.78 9.87 10.69
N VAL A 59 -5.15 8.74 11.31
CA VAL A 59 -5.10 7.42 10.64
C VAL A 59 -6.05 7.39 9.46
N LYS A 60 -7.27 7.93 9.60
CA LYS A 60 -8.25 7.99 8.50
C LYS A 60 -7.75 8.88 7.37
N GLU A 61 -7.21 10.05 7.69
CA GLU A 61 -6.64 10.98 6.71
C GLU A 61 -5.45 10.36 5.97
N PHE A 62 -4.58 9.66 6.70
CA PHE A 62 -3.46 8.91 6.13
C PHE A 62 -3.92 7.74 5.26
N THR A 63 -4.97 7.03 5.67
CA THR A 63 -5.57 5.94 4.88
C THR A 63 -6.12 6.47 3.56
N TYR A 64 -6.79 7.62 3.58
CA TYR A 64 -7.28 8.28 2.36
C TYR A 64 -6.10 8.70 1.46
N PHE A 65 -5.05 9.29 2.04
CA PHE A 65 -3.83 9.63 1.32
C PHE A 65 -3.20 8.41 0.62
N ILE A 66 -3.04 7.27 1.30
CA ILE A 66 -2.46 6.06 0.68
C ILE A 66 -3.32 5.57 -0.51
N ARG A 67 -4.64 5.68 -0.41
CA ARG A 67 -5.57 5.14 -1.42
C ARG A 67 -5.63 6.01 -2.68
N GLU A 68 -5.60 7.32 -2.52
CA GLU A 68 -5.84 8.27 -3.62
C GLU A 68 -4.56 8.87 -4.20
N ALA A 69 -3.46 8.91 -3.43
CA ALA A 69 -2.24 9.56 -3.89
C ALA A 69 -1.42 8.69 -4.85
N GLU A 70 -0.88 9.30 -5.90
CA GLU A 70 0.18 8.71 -6.71
C GLU A 70 1.51 8.77 -5.94
N LEU A 71 1.82 7.70 -5.22
CA LEU A 71 3.01 7.61 -4.39
C LEU A 71 4.25 7.36 -5.25
N SER A 72 5.29 8.18 -5.06
CA SER A 72 6.63 7.92 -5.57
C SER A 72 7.27 6.72 -4.90
N ASP A 73 8.30 6.15 -5.52
CA ASP A 73 8.99 4.98 -4.99
C ASP A 73 9.60 5.24 -3.60
N GLY A 74 10.21 6.41 -3.38
CA GLY A 74 10.75 6.79 -2.08
C GLY A 74 9.68 6.88 -0.98
N GLU A 75 8.48 7.34 -1.32
CA GLU A 75 7.35 7.40 -0.38
C GLU A 75 6.86 6.00 -0.02
N VAL A 76 6.73 5.10 -1.00
CA VAL A 76 6.31 3.71 -0.74
C VAL A 76 7.31 3.00 0.17
N VAL A 77 8.62 3.15 -0.09
CA VAL A 77 9.66 2.58 0.78
C VAL A 77 9.53 3.10 2.21
N LEU A 78 9.38 4.42 2.39
CA LEU A 78 9.26 5.03 3.70
C LEU A 78 8.01 4.51 4.44
N ILE A 79 6.87 4.47 3.75
CA ILE A 79 5.60 3.98 4.32
C ILE A 79 5.73 2.51 4.73
N MET A 80 6.34 1.66 3.90
CA MET A 80 6.54 0.24 4.22
C MET A 80 7.48 0.04 5.42
N LYS A 81 8.59 0.79 5.48
CA LYS A 81 9.53 0.74 6.62
C LYS A 81 8.87 1.23 7.91
N ASP A 82 8.09 2.31 7.85
CA ASP A 82 7.32 2.80 8.99
C ASP A 82 6.26 1.79 9.44
N ALA A 83 5.49 1.24 8.48
CA ALA A 83 4.46 0.23 8.75
C ALA A 83 5.05 -1.00 9.44
N LYS A 84 6.20 -1.47 8.96
CA LYS A 84 6.98 -2.57 9.55
C LYS A 84 7.34 -2.29 11.01
N ARG A 85 7.90 -1.11 11.31
CA ARG A 85 8.30 -0.72 12.67
C ARG A 85 7.13 -0.74 13.67
N ILE A 86 5.92 -0.46 13.20
CA ILE A 86 4.72 -0.38 14.06
C ILE A 86 3.82 -1.61 13.95
N VAL A 87 4.25 -2.72 13.33
CA VAL A 87 3.41 -3.91 13.09
C VAL A 87 2.67 -4.35 14.36
N HIS A 88 3.35 -4.41 15.50
CA HIS A 88 2.73 -4.82 16.77
C HIS A 88 1.62 -3.88 17.26
N ASN A 89 1.62 -2.62 16.83
CA ASN A 89 0.62 -1.61 17.16
C ASN A 89 -0.60 -1.63 16.22
N LEU A 90 -0.54 -2.35 15.09
CA LEU A 90 -1.62 -2.44 14.09
C LEU A 90 -2.75 -3.39 14.55
N THR A 91 -3.31 -3.14 15.73
CA THR A 91 -4.44 -3.88 16.31
C THR A 91 -5.69 -3.78 15.42
N PRO A 92 -6.76 -4.56 15.67
CA PRO A 92 -7.95 -4.59 14.82
C PRO A 92 -8.64 -3.24 14.58
N GLU A 93 -8.43 -2.25 15.45
CA GLU A 93 -8.92 -0.87 15.28
C GLU A 93 -8.32 -0.18 14.03
N PHE A 94 -7.18 -0.69 13.54
CA PHE A 94 -6.45 -0.18 12.37
C PHE A 94 -6.71 -0.97 11.08
N VAL A 95 -7.74 -1.83 11.03
CA VAL A 95 -8.02 -2.68 9.85
C VAL A 95 -8.09 -1.90 8.54
N THR A 96 -8.66 -0.69 8.55
CA THR A 96 -8.84 0.13 7.34
C THR A 96 -7.53 0.62 6.73
N VAL A 97 -6.55 0.98 7.57
CA VAL A 97 -5.21 1.37 7.12
C VAL A 97 -4.40 0.14 6.72
N VAL A 98 -4.54 -0.98 7.44
CA VAL A 98 -3.89 -2.25 7.08
C VAL A 98 -4.35 -2.72 5.69
N GLU A 99 -5.66 -2.68 5.43
CA GLU A 99 -6.20 -3.00 4.10
C GLU A 99 -5.65 -2.08 3.00
N ALA A 100 -5.46 -0.79 3.30
CA ALA A 100 -4.87 0.16 2.36
C ALA A 100 -3.40 -0.17 2.07
N LEU A 101 -2.62 -0.46 3.11
CA LEU A 101 -1.22 -0.85 3.00
C LEU A 101 -1.05 -2.13 2.17
N LEU A 102 -1.87 -3.16 2.43
CA LEU A 102 -1.88 -4.42 1.67
C LEU A 102 -2.40 -4.28 0.23
N SER A 103 -3.01 -3.14 -0.12
CA SER A 103 -3.53 -2.87 -1.46
C SER A 103 -2.60 -2.00 -2.31
N LEU A 104 -1.43 -1.62 -1.80
CA LEU A 104 -0.48 -0.80 -2.54
C LEU A 104 0.04 -1.52 -3.78
N ASN A 105 0.28 -0.77 -4.85
CA ASN A 105 0.89 -1.34 -6.06
C ASN A 105 2.42 -1.42 -5.88
N TRP A 106 2.93 -2.60 -5.56
CA TRP A 106 4.36 -2.86 -5.30
C TRP A 106 5.04 -3.75 -6.35
N ARG A 107 4.28 -4.60 -7.06
CA ARG A 107 4.81 -5.66 -7.93
C ARG A 107 5.75 -5.20 -9.03
N LYS A 108 5.43 -4.07 -9.67
CA LYS A 108 6.16 -3.53 -10.81
C LYS A 108 7.15 -2.43 -10.42
N ARG A 109 7.40 -2.27 -9.12
CA ARG A 109 8.30 -1.24 -8.59
C ARG A 109 9.70 -1.82 -8.35
N SER A 110 10.61 -0.98 -7.85
CA SER A 110 11.98 -1.37 -7.57
C SER A 110 12.08 -2.55 -6.60
N SER A 111 13.20 -3.29 -6.67
CA SER A 111 13.46 -4.43 -5.78
C SER A 111 13.45 -4.05 -4.30
N GLU A 112 13.86 -2.84 -3.95
CA GLU A 112 13.80 -2.33 -2.57
C GLU A 112 12.36 -2.25 -2.07
N ILE A 113 11.41 -1.83 -2.91
CA ILE A 113 10.00 -1.74 -2.54
C ILE A 113 9.39 -3.13 -2.40
N ILE A 114 9.70 -4.02 -3.34
CA ILE A 114 9.24 -5.41 -3.29
C ILE A 114 9.72 -6.04 -1.97
N GLU A 115 11.00 -5.89 -1.64
CA GLU A 115 11.56 -6.42 -0.39
C GLU A 115 10.86 -5.82 0.84
N ALA A 116 10.79 -4.49 0.94
CA ALA A 116 10.15 -3.81 2.08
C ALA A 116 8.68 -4.21 2.26
N TYR A 117 7.93 -4.35 1.16
CA TYR A 117 6.55 -4.82 1.19
C TYR A 117 6.45 -6.27 1.65
N THR A 118 7.28 -7.16 1.09
CA THR A 118 7.24 -8.60 1.43
C THR A 118 7.60 -8.83 2.90
N GLU A 119 8.59 -8.13 3.44
CA GLU A 119 8.96 -8.19 4.85
C GLU A 119 7.83 -7.71 5.77
N PHE A 120 7.25 -6.54 5.46
CA PHE A 120 6.09 -6.02 6.18
C PHE A 120 4.92 -7.01 6.16
N CYS A 121 4.61 -7.58 5.00
CA CYS A 121 3.50 -8.50 4.82
C CYS A 121 3.70 -9.77 5.66
N ILE A 122 4.90 -10.35 5.65
CA ILE A 122 5.22 -11.53 6.46
C ILE A 122 5.09 -11.21 7.96
N GLU A 123 5.71 -10.12 8.43
CA GLU A 123 5.66 -9.75 9.85
C GLU A 123 4.24 -9.46 10.33
N LEU A 124 3.46 -8.73 9.53
CA LEU A 124 2.07 -8.43 9.83
C LEU A 124 1.23 -9.72 9.94
N LEU A 125 1.31 -10.60 8.95
CA LEU A 125 0.44 -11.77 8.86
C LEU A 125 0.81 -12.87 9.86
N VAL A 126 2.09 -12.93 10.28
CA VAL A 126 2.54 -13.81 11.36
C VAL A 126 2.19 -13.25 12.74
N ALA A 127 2.30 -11.93 12.94
CA ALA A 127 1.98 -11.31 14.22
C ALA A 127 0.47 -11.20 14.47
N HIS A 128 -0.32 -10.98 13.41
CA HIS A 128 -1.75 -10.70 13.50
C HIS A 128 -2.55 -11.63 12.58
N ASN A 129 -2.79 -12.85 13.06
CA ASN A 129 -3.53 -13.89 12.33
C ASN A 129 -4.91 -13.42 11.81
N ARG A 130 -5.52 -12.42 12.45
CA ARG A 130 -6.79 -11.81 11.99
C ARG A 130 -6.70 -11.24 10.56
N TYR A 131 -5.53 -10.77 10.13
CA TYR A 131 -5.35 -10.22 8.79
C TYR A 131 -5.03 -11.28 7.74
N LEU A 132 -4.82 -12.55 8.12
CA LEU A 132 -4.53 -13.63 7.18
C LEU A 132 -5.55 -13.73 6.03
N PRO A 133 -6.87 -13.76 6.27
CA PRO A 133 -7.83 -13.87 5.17
C PRO A 133 -7.72 -12.73 4.16
N ILE A 134 -7.49 -11.50 4.63
CA ILE A 134 -7.35 -10.32 3.78
C ILE A 134 -6.01 -10.38 3.03
N GLY A 135 -4.90 -10.62 3.73
CA GLY A 135 -3.56 -10.64 3.16
C GLY A 135 -3.36 -11.75 2.14
N VAL A 136 -3.77 -12.98 2.47
CA VAL A 136 -3.73 -14.13 1.57
C VAL A 136 -4.57 -13.86 0.32
N SER A 137 -5.80 -13.36 0.48
CA SER A 137 -6.68 -13.03 -0.64
C SER A 137 -6.06 -11.98 -1.57
N LYS A 138 -5.41 -10.95 -1.01
CA LYS A 138 -4.70 -9.91 -1.79
C LYS A 138 -3.50 -10.46 -2.55
N LEU A 139 -2.74 -11.38 -1.95
CA LEU A 139 -1.61 -12.05 -2.60
C LEU A 139 -2.08 -12.96 -3.75
N ILE A 140 -3.12 -13.79 -3.53
CA ILE A 140 -3.65 -14.73 -4.53
C ILE A 140 -4.28 -14.01 -5.72
N VAL A 141 -4.86 -12.81 -5.53
CA VAL A 141 -5.38 -12.02 -6.66
C VAL A 141 -4.32 -11.77 -7.73
N HIS A 142 -3.04 -11.69 -7.34
CA HIS A 142 -1.95 -11.52 -8.29
C HIS A 142 -1.59 -12.77 -9.10
N TRP A 143 -2.10 -13.95 -8.73
CA TRP A 143 -1.96 -15.17 -9.52
C TRP A 143 -2.85 -15.18 -10.77
N ILE A 144 -3.86 -14.31 -10.82
CA ILE A 144 -4.79 -14.21 -11.94
C ILE A 144 -4.19 -13.24 -12.97
N PRO A 145 -3.86 -13.70 -14.18
CA PRO A 145 -3.44 -12.81 -15.27
C PRO A 145 -4.54 -11.82 -15.65
N GLY A 146 -4.16 -10.67 -16.18
CA GLY A 146 -5.11 -9.74 -16.79
C GLY A 146 -5.69 -10.30 -18.09
N ASP A 147 -6.90 -9.86 -18.43
CA ASP A 147 -7.58 -10.28 -19.67
C ASP A 147 -6.79 -9.95 -20.94
N LEU A 148 -5.87 -8.98 -20.89
CA LEU A 148 -5.04 -8.52 -22.00
C LEU A 148 -3.59 -9.05 -21.96
N ASP A 149 -3.24 -9.86 -20.96
CA ASP A 149 -1.86 -10.34 -20.76
C ASP A 149 -1.53 -11.60 -21.58
N GLU A 150 -2.25 -11.89 -22.67
CA GLU A 150 -2.11 -13.13 -23.45
C GLU A 150 -0.66 -13.35 -23.96
N SER A 151 0.01 -12.27 -24.38
CA SER A 151 1.40 -12.33 -24.85
C SER A 151 2.41 -12.73 -23.77
N GLU A 152 2.07 -12.51 -22.50
CA GLU A 152 2.91 -12.88 -21.36
C GLU A 152 2.66 -14.33 -20.91
N TRP A 153 1.66 -15.00 -21.47
CA TRP A 153 1.20 -16.34 -21.05
C TRP A 153 1.09 -17.30 -22.24
N VAL A 154 2.22 -17.57 -22.89
CA VAL A 154 2.29 -18.43 -24.07
C VAL A 154 2.31 -19.90 -23.67
N ASN A 155 1.47 -20.71 -24.31
CA ASN A 155 1.35 -22.16 -24.06
C ASN A 155 1.09 -22.52 -22.57
N GLY A 156 0.39 -21.65 -21.83
CA GLY A 156 0.06 -21.87 -20.43
C GLY A 156 1.20 -21.62 -19.44
N GLY A 157 2.35 -21.14 -19.90
CA GLY A 157 3.47 -20.73 -19.05
C GLY A 157 3.68 -19.21 -19.07
N PRO A 158 4.12 -18.60 -17.96
CA PRO A 158 4.44 -17.19 -17.92
C PRO A 158 5.78 -16.89 -18.63
N SER A 159 5.90 -15.67 -19.16
CA SER A 159 7.18 -15.09 -19.56
C SER A 159 8.16 -15.02 -18.37
N GLU A 160 9.46 -14.90 -18.65
CA GLU A 160 10.47 -14.78 -17.58
C GLU A 160 10.21 -13.56 -16.68
N ASN A 161 9.79 -12.44 -17.27
CA ASN A 161 9.43 -11.23 -16.53
C ASN A 161 8.24 -11.48 -15.60
N THR A 162 7.17 -12.09 -16.11
CA THR A 162 5.98 -12.42 -15.31
C THR A 162 6.32 -13.40 -14.18
N ARG A 163 7.16 -14.40 -14.47
CA ARG A 163 7.64 -15.35 -13.46
C ARG A 163 8.45 -14.66 -12.35
N ASN A 164 9.28 -13.67 -12.70
CA ASN A 164 10.03 -12.87 -11.73
C ASN A 164 9.12 -11.99 -10.88
N GLU A 165 8.03 -11.44 -11.43
CA GLU A 165 7.01 -10.71 -10.66
C GLU A 165 6.23 -11.60 -9.68
N LEU A 166 6.03 -12.88 -10.03
CA LEU A 166 5.28 -13.85 -9.21
C LEU A 166 6.11 -14.44 -8.06
N LYS A 167 7.42 -14.56 -8.24
CA LYS A 167 8.33 -15.19 -7.26
C LYS A 167 8.25 -14.58 -5.85
N PRO A 168 8.23 -13.24 -5.65
CA PRO A 168 8.06 -12.65 -4.32
C PRO A 168 6.75 -13.07 -3.64
N ILE A 169 5.66 -13.22 -4.40
CA ILE A 169 4.35 -13.62 -3.87
C ILE A 169 4.43 -15.04 -3.32
N HIS A 170 4.96 -15.98 -4.10
CA HIS A 170 5.16 -17.36 -3.65
C HIS A 170 6.08 -17.45 -2.44
N LYS A 171 7.15 -16.65 -2.40
CA LYS A 171 8.06 -16.58 -1.23
C LYS A 171 7.36 -16.13 0.04
N VAL A 172 6.49 -15.12 -0.04
CA VAL A 172 5.69 -14.65 1.10
C VAL A 172 4.73 -15.73 1.57
N LEU A 173 3.99 -16.35 0.64
CA LEU A 173 3.02 -17.40 0.96
C LEU A 173 3.68 -18.62 1.59
N ASP A 174 4.82 -19.07 1.06
CA ASP A 174 5.62 -20.15 1.65
C ASP A 174 6.02 -19.84 3.09
N ARG A 175 6.48 -18.61 3.34
CA ARG A 175 6.89 -18.19 4.69
C ARG A 175 5.72 -18.15 5.66
N ILE A 176 4.58 -17.64 5.23
CA ILE A 176 3.35 -17.59 6.05
C ILE A 176 2.88 -19.01 6.38
N LEU A 177 2.78 -19.88 5.38
CA LEU A 177 2.34 -21.27 5.57
C LEU A 177 3.29 -22.10 6.43
N THR A 178 4.57 -21.76 6.42
CA THR A 178 5.56 -22.39 7.31
C THR A 178 5.44 -21.88 8.75
N ALA A 179 5.10 -20.61 8.95
CA ALA A 179 5.03 -19.99 10.26
C ALA A 179 3.67 -20.16 10.96
N VAL A 180 2.57 -20.23 10.21
CA VAL A 180 1.20 -20.21 10.74
C VAL A 180 0.39 -21.40 10.19
N PRO A 181 0.23 -22.49 10.95
CA PRO A 181 -0.52 -23.67 10.49
C PRO A 181 -1.98 -23.36 10.13
N MET A 182 -2.66 -22.45 10.81
CA MET A 182 -4.05 -22.11 10.47
C MET A 182 -4.19 -21.41 9.10
N ALA A 183 -3.08 -20.97 8.49
CA ALA A 183 -3.12 -20.36 7.17
C ALA A 183 -3.43 -21.37 6.05
N PHE A 184 -3.32 -22.68 6.28
CA PHE A 184 -3.66 -23.72 5.29
C PHE A 184 -5.13 -23.63 4.86
N ASP A 185 -6.06 -23.62 5.81
CA ASP A 185 -7.50 -23.53 5.52
C ASP A 185 -7.85 -22.20 4.84
N ILE A 186 -7.22 -21.10 5.30
CA ILE A 186 -7.40 -19.77 4.71
C ILE A 186 -6.91 -19.73 3.25
N MET A 187 -5.79 -20.40 2.96
CA MET A 187 -5.28 -20.53 1.60
C MET A 187 -6.23 -21.36 0.73
N ILE A 188 -6.75 -22.47 1.24
CA ILE A 188 -7.74 -23.32 0.54
C ILE A 188 -8.97 -22.50 0.14
N ASP A 189 -9.54 -21.76 1.09
CA ASP A 189 -10.71 -20.93 0.87
C ASP A 189 -10.44 -19.84 -0.15
N ALA A 190 -9.28 -19.19 -0.04
CA ALA A 190 -8.91 -18.10 -0.94
C ALA A 190 -8.61 -18.59 -2.36
N ILE A 191 -7.97 -19.75 -2.54
CA ILE A 191 -7.77 -20.37 -3.85
C ILE A 191 -9.14 -20.67 -4.47
N SER A 192 -10.00 -21.38 -3.74
CA SER A 192 -11.34 -21.76 -4.23
C SER A 192 -12.20 -20.55 -4.60
N ALA A 193 -12.15 -19.48 -3.80
CA ALA A 193 -12.93 -18.26 -4.02
C ALA A 193 -12.39 -17.38 -5.16
N LYS A 194 -11.09 -17.50 -5.50
CA LYS A 194 -10.43 -16.70 -6.55
C LYS A 194 -10.30 -17.43 -7.87
N PHE A 195 -10.83 -18.65 -7.99
CA PHE A 195 -10.84 -19.38 -9.24
C PHE A 195 -11.47 -18.54 -10.36
N PRO A 196 -10.79 -18.35 -11.51
CA PRO A 196 -11.30 -17.53 -12.60
C PRO A 196 -12.66 -18.01 -13.14
N TYR A 197 -13.50 -17.07 -13.54
CA TYR A 197 -14.78 -17.39 -14.15
C TYR A 197 -14.60 -18.05 -15.51
N PHE A 198 -15.38 -19.09 -15.82
CA PHE A 198 -15.20 -19.92 -17.03
C PHE A 198 -15.28 -19.16 -18.37
N LYS A 199 -15.89 -17.97 -18.42
CA LYS A 199 -15.92 -17.14 -19.65
C LYS A 199 -14.68 -16.26 -19.83
N LYS A 200 -13.72 -16.30 -18.90
CA LYS A 200 -12.46 -15.58 -19.03
C LYS A 200 -11.62 -16.22 -20.15
N PRO A 201 -10.71 -15.45 -20.76
CA PRO A 201 -9.77 -15.99 -21.73
C PRO A 201 -8.98 -17.18 -21.16
N CYS A 202 -8.64 -18.15 -22.02
CA CYS A 202 -7.97 -19.38 -21.60
C CYS A 202 -6.66 -19.13 -20.85
N HIS A 203 -5.89 -18.10 -21.23
CA HIS A 203 -4.63 -17.76 -20.56
C HIS A 203 -4.83 -17.31 -19.11
N VAL A 204 -5.98 -16.73 -18.77
CA VAL A 204 -6.29 -16.33 -17.39
C VAL A 204 -6.45 -17.55 -16.50
N THR A 205 -7.25 -18.54 -16.94
CA THR A 205 -7.43 -19.79 -16.20
C THR A 205 -6.14 -20.60 -16.16
N ALA A 206 -5.43 -20.72 -17.28
CA ALA A 206 -4.17 -21.43 -17.36
C ALA A 206 -3.10 -20.80 -16.44
N GLY A 207 -2.97 -19.48 -16.44
CA GLY A 207 -2.00 -18.79 -15.59
C GLY A 207 -2.34 -18.86 -14.11
N TYR A 208 -3.63 -18.84 -13.75
CA TYR A 208 -4.06 -19.12 -12.39
C TYR A 208 -3.67 -20.54 -11.96
N LEU A 209 -3.98 -21.55 -12.78
CA LEU A 209 -3.63 -22.95 -12.51
C LEU A 209 -2.11 -23.16 -12.43
N TYR A 210 -1.32 -22.49 -13.27
CA TYR A 210 0.13 -22.51 -13.19
C TYR A 210 0.63 -22.14 -11.79
N ASN A 211 0.09 -21.07 -11.21
CA ASN A 211 0.48 -20.63 -9.86
C ASN A 211 -0.01 -21.58 -8.76
N VAL A 212 -1.19 -22.18 -8.93
CA VAL A 212 -1.69 -23.23 -8.02
C VAL A 212 -0.80 -24.48 -8.08
N LEU A 213 -0.32 -24.86 -9.26
CA LEU A 213 0.64 -25.96 -9.40
C LEU A 213 2.01 -25.60 -8.83
N TRP A 214 2.45 -24.34 -8.97
CA TRP A 214 3.68 -23.86 -8.36
C TRP A 214 3.61 -23.94 -6.81
N LEU A 215 2.45 -23.71 -6.20
CA LEU A 215 2.24 -23.94 -4.77
C LEU A 215 2.58 -25.37 -4.35
N LEU A 216 2.25 -26.37 -5.18
CA LEU A 216 2.53 -27.78 -4.88
C LEU A 216 4.02 -28.09 -4.83
N GLU A 217 4.85 -27.33 -5.56
CA GLU A 217 6.31 -27.55 -5.56
C GLU A 217 6.93 -27.34 -4.16
N TYR A 218 6.39 -26.40 -3.37
CA TYR A 218 6.92 -26.07 -2.04
C TYR A 218 5.97 -26.41 -0.88
N LYS A 219 4.70 -26.72 -1.16
CA LYS A 219 3.71 -27.22 -0.19
C LYS A 219 2.84 -28.34 -0.81
N PRO A 220 3.37 -29.58 -0.92
CA PRO A 220 2.63 -30.71 -1.49
C PRO A 220 1.32 -31.06 -0.76
N ILE A 221 1.15 -30.62 0.49
CA ILE A 221 -0.07 -30.86 1.29
C ILE A 221 -1.37 -30.38 0.60
N PHE A 222 -1.29 -29.46 -0.36
CA PHE A 222 -2.46 -29.00 -1.12
C PHE A 222 -2.85 -29.91 -2.30
N GLU A 223 -2.15 -31.02 -2.55
CA GLU A 223 -2.37 -31.88 -3.73
C GLU A 223 -3.83 -32.32 -3.88
N GLU A 224 -4.44 -32.81 -2.80
CA GLU A 224 -5.84 -33.25 -2.82
C GLU A 224 -6.79 -32.10 -3.18
N LEU A 225 -6.58 -30.92 -2.60
CA LEU A 225 -7.38 -29.73 -2.93
C LEU A 225 -7.25 -29.39 -4.42
N VAL A 226 -6.03 -29.35 -4.93
CA VAL A 226 -5.78 -28.97 -6.33
C VAL A 226 -6.46 -29.95 -7.28
N LEU A 227 -6.38 -31.26 -6.99
CA LEU A 227 -7.08 -32.29 -7.77
C LEU A 227 -8.60 -32.08 -7.73
N GLN A 228 -9.18 -31.86 -6.55
CA GLN A 228 -10.62 -31.59 -6.41
C GLN A 228 -11.04 -30.35 -7.19
N LEU A 229 -10.26 -29.27 -7.10
CA LEU A 229 -10.55 -27.99 -7.75
C LEU A 229 -10.48 -28.09 -9.27
N VAL A 230 -9.51 -28.81 -9.83
CA VAL A 230 -9.39 -29.05 -11.29
C VAL A 230 -10.51 -29.96 -11.82
N LEU A 231 -11.00 -30.91 -11.02
CA LEU A 231 -12.07 -31.82 -11.44
C LEU A 231 -13.47 -31.21 -11.31
N GLN A 232 -13.67 -30.25 -10.41
CA GLN A 232 -14.97 -29.65 -10.14
C GLN A 232 -15.28 -28.38 -10.94
N LYS A 233 -14.26 -27.65 -11.38
CA LYS A 233 -14.40 -26.34 -12.04
C LYS A 233 -14.24 -26.43 -13.55
#